data_AF-A0A924VMR9-F1
#
_entry.id   AF-A0A924VMR9-F1
#
_cell.length_a   1.000
_cell.length_b   1.000
_cell.length_c   1.000
_cell.angle_alpha   90.00
_cell.angle_beta   90.00
_cell.angle_gamma   90.00
#
_symmetry.space_group_name_H-M   'P 1'
#
loop_
_entity.id
_entity.type
_entity.pdbx_description
1 polymer ?
#
loop_
_entity_poly.entity_id
_entity_poly.type
_entity_poly.pdbx_seq_one_letter_code
_entity_poly.pdbx_strand_id
1 'polypeptide(L)'
;VTTLIAAADYTGDWGRIWHVPSSTASRTDIVGQVNAHYGTHGKVSGYPQLLLRSLGVVNPMMREVWASSYQFEMPYIIDSTETERELDVTVTPWTGALIATAESYRNKK
;
A
#
# COMPACT_ATOMS: atom_id res chain seq x y z
N VAL A 1 -5.07 -12.82 3.21
CA VAL A 1 -5.29 -13.55 4.50
C VAL A 1 -4.23 -14.62 4.74
N THR A 2 -3.55 -15.13 3.70
CA THR A 2 -2.50 -16.17 3.78
C THR A 2 -1.44 -15.95 4.87
N THR A 3 -0.79 -14.79 4.93
CA THR A 3 0.25 -14.51 5.95
C THR A 3 -0.27 -14.59 7.38
N LEU A 4 -1.51 -14.11 7.63
CA LEU A 4 -2.10 -14.17 8.97
C LEU A 4 -2.38 -15.61 9.40
N ILE A 5 -2.87 -16.45 8.47
CA ILE A 5 -3.12 -17.87 8.73
C ILE A 5 -1.80 -18.59 9.00
N ALA A 6 -0.79 -18.39 8.15
CA ALA A 6 0.52 -19.01 8.33
C ALA A 6 1.19 -18.58 9.64
N ALA A 7 1.03 -17.30 10.04
CA ALA A 7 1.54 -16.81 11.32
C ALA A 7 0.80 -17.43 12.52
N ALA A 8 -0.47 -17.77 12.39
CA ALA A 8 -1.23 -18.44 13.45
C ALA A 8 -0.81 -19.91 13.63
N ASP A 9 -0.37 -20.56 12.55
CA ASP A 9 0.11 -21.95 12.55
C ASP A 9 1.61 -22.06 12.89
N TYR A 10 2.32 -20.94 13.09
CA TYR A 10 3.76 -20.93 13.35
C TYR A 10 4.09 -21.46 14.76
N THR A 11 4.93 -22.50 14.82
CA THR A 11 5.29 -23.18 16.07
C THR A 11 6.70 -22.86 16.61
N GLY A 12 7.41 -21.92 15.99
CA GLY A 12 8.75 -21.51 16.41
C GLY A 12 8.74 -20.45 17.53
N ASP A 13 9.81 -19.65 17.60
CA ASP A 13 9.95 -18.62 18.64
C ASP A 13 8.86 -17.54 18.59
N TRP A 14 8.27 -17.26 19.75
CA TRP A 14 7.23 -16.23 19.89
C TRP A 14 7.82 -14.81 19.98
N GLY A 15 6.99 -13.80 19.73
CA GLY A 15 7.38 -12.39 19.82
C GLY A 15 8.01 -11.80 18.55
N ARG A 16 7.92 -12.53 17.43
CA ARG A 16 8.40 -12.11 16.11
C ARG A 16 7.45 -11.12 15.44
N ILE A 17 7.98 -10.30 14.53
CA ILE A 17 7.22 -9.37 13.69
C ILE A 17 7.09 -9.98 12.30
N TRP A 18 5.87 -10.15 11.83
CA TRP A 18 5.60 -10.67 10.49
C TRP A 18 5.20 -9.53 9.53
N HIS A 19 6.08 -9.22 8.59
CA HIS A 19 5.79 -8.26 7.51
C HIS A 19 5.10 -8.99 6.35
N VAL A 20 3.92 -8.53 5.96
CA VAL A 20 3.19 -9.12 4.83
C VAL A 20 3.99 -8.87 3.53
N PRO A 21 4.37 -9.93 2.79
CA PRO A 21 5.06 -9.78 1.52
C PRO A 21 4.29 -8.89 0.55
N SER A 22 4.94 -7.82 0.08
CA SER A 22 4.30 -6.75 -0.68
C SER A 22 5.21 -6.26 -1.81
N SER A 23 4.64 -6.04 -2.99
CA SER A 23 5.32 -5.42 -4.12
C SER A 23 5.31 -3.89 -3.98
N THR A 24 6.35 -3.22 -4.49
CA THR A 24 6.46 -1.76 -4.46
C THR A 24 6.37 -1.13 -5.85
N ALA A 25 5.62 -0.04 -5.97
CA ALA A 25 5.53 0.79 -7.16
C ALA A 25 5.19 2.23 -6.76
N SER A 26 5.70 3.22 -7.48
CA SER A 26 5.32 4.61 -7.22
C SER A 26 3.86 4.86 -7.64
N ARG A 27 3.21 5.85 -7.02
CA ARG A 27 1.82 6.24 -7.37
C ARG A 27 1.70 6.68 -8.83
N THR A 28 2.73 7.33 -9.35
CA THR A 28 2.80 7.74 -10.77
C THR A 28 2.92 6.54 -11.69
N ASP A 29 3.69 5.52 -11.33
CA ASP A 29 3.81 4.29 -12.11
C ASP A 29 2.50 3.50 -12.10
N ILE A 30 1.83 3.42 -10.95
CA ILE A 30 0.51 2.78 -10.82
C ILE A 30 -0.48 3.44 -11.78
N VAL A 31 -0.57 4.78 -11.78
CA VAL A 31 -1.45 5.51 -12.70
C VAL A 31 -1.08 5.25 -14.16
N GLY A 32 0.22 5.24 -14.50
CA GLY A 32 0.69 4.91 -15.84
C GLY A 32 0.26 3.50 -16.29
N GLN A 33 0.41 2.50 -15.42
CA GLN A 33 0.05 1.12 -15.70
C GLN A 33 -1.46 0.93 -15.87
N VAL A 34 -2.28 1.54 -15.00
CA VAL A 34 -3.75 1.50 -15.10
C VAL A 34 -4.20 2.22 -16.37
N ASN A 35 -3.65 3.40 -16.66
CA ASN A 35 -3.95 4.14 -17.89
C ASN A 35 -3.63 3.34 -19.14
N ALA A 36 -2.45 2.72 -19.21
CA ALA A 36 -2.06 1.87 -20.32
C ALA A 36 -2.99 0.66 -20.47
N HIS A 37 -3.39 0.04 -19.37
CA HIS A 37 -4.25 -1.14 -19.38
C HIS A 37 -5.68 -0.83 -19.86
N TYR A 38 -6.24 0.32 -19.47
CA TYR A 38 -7.63 0.69 -19.77
C TYR A 38 -7.81 1.75 -20.86
N GLY A 39 -6.73 2.26 -21.45
CA GLY A 39 -6.78 3.33 -22.44
C GLY A 39 -7.22 4.69 -21.87
N THR A 40 -6.91 4.96 -20.61
CA THR A 40 -7.28 6.22 -19.91
C THR A 40 -6.09 7.16 -19.76
N HIS A 41 -6.33 8.40 -19.30
CA HIS A 41 -5.32 9.46 -19.25
C HIS A 41 -5.30 10.21 -17.90
N GLY A 42 -5.59 9.50 -16.80
CA GLY A 42 -5.61 10.08 -15.46
C GLY A 42 -4.23 10.55 -14.99
N LYS A 43 -4.20 11.49 -14.05
CA LYS A 43 -2.97 12.01 -13.42
C LYS A 43 -3.11 12.01 -11.91
N VAL A 44 -2.00 11.84 -11.21
CA VAL A 44 -1.92 11.94 -9.75
C VAL A 44 -0.74 12.82 -9.34
N SER A 45 -0.93 13.59 -8.28
CA SER A 45 0.13 14.37 -7.64
C SER A 45 -0.11 14.40 -6.12
N GLY A 46 0.96 14.50 -5.33
CA GLY A 46 0.84 14.70 -3.89
C GLY A 46 0.37 16.11 -3.54
N TYR A 47 -0.29 16.26 -2.39
CA TYR A 47 -0.62 17.57 -1.85
C TYR A 47 0.61 18.20 -1.19
N PRO A 48 0.88 19.51 -1.39
CA PRO A 48 1.94 20.20 -0.67
C PRO A 48 1.72 20.17 0.85
N GLN A 49 2.78 19.99 1.63
CA GLN A 49 2.66 19.89 3.10
C GLN A 49 2.13 21.16 3.76
N LEU A 50 2.48 22.33 3.21
CA LEU A 50 1.97 23.62 3.69
C LEU A 50 0.44 23.72 3.52
N LEU A 51 -0.10 23.15 2.43
CA LEU A 51 -1.54 23.12 2.19
C LEU A 51 -2.24 22.18 3.17
N LEU A 52 -1.71 20.98 3.39
CA LEU A 52 -2.28 20.04 4.37
C LEU A 52 -2.27 20.63 5.78
N ARG A 53 -1.15 21.26 6.17
CA ARG A 53 -1.00 21.90 7.47
C ARG A 53 -2.00 23.03 7.69
N SER A 54 -2.23 23.89 6.68
CA SER A 54 -3.18 25.00 6.80
C SER A 54 -4.62 24.51 6.93
N LEU A 55 -5.00 23.49 6.16
CA LEU A 55 -6.31 22.86 6.26
C LEU A 55 -6.54 22.18 7.62
N GLY A 56 -5.48 21.67 8.26
CA GLY A 56 -5.56 21.08 9.60
C GLY A 56 -5.90 22.07 10.72
N VAL A 57 -5.75 23.37 10.50
CA VAL A 57 -6.16 24.39 11.48
C VAL A 57 -7.68 24.53 11.53
N VAL A 58 -8.36 24.34 10.40
CA VAL A 58 -9.81 24.57 10.26
C VAL A 58 -10.63 23.29 10.30
N ASN A 59 -10.03 22.13 10.02
CA ASN A 59 -10.72 20.85 9.94
C ASN A 59 -9.97 19.77 10.74
N PRO A 60 -10.57 19.21 11.82
CA PRO A 60 -9.95 18.15 12.60
C PRO A 60 -9.53 16.92 11.78
N MET A 61 -10.31 16.53 10.77
CA MET A 61 -9.96 15.41 9.90
C MET A 61 -8.71 15.71 9.07
N MET A 62 -8.58 16.93 8.54
CA MET A 62 -7.38 17.33 7.81
C MET A 62 -6.14 17.44 8.71
N ARG A 63 -6.33 17.75 10.00
CA ARG A 63 -5.24 17.75 10.98
C ARG A 63 -4.63 16.36 11.14
N GLU A 64 -5.47 15.33 11.20
CA GLU A 64 -5.00 13.93 11.29
C GLU A 64 -4.35 13.46 9.97
N VAL A 65 -4.88 13.91 8.82
CA VAL A 65 -4.27 13.65 7.51
C VAL A 65 -2.87 14.28 7.43
N TRP A 66 -2.70 15.52 7.89
CA TRP A 66 -1.38 16.14 7.96
C TRP A 66 -0.46 15.44 8.98
N ALA A 67 -0.97 15.09 10.16
CA ALA A 67 -0.18 14.38 11.17
C ALA A 67 0.34 13.02 10.67
N SER A 68 -0.37 12.38 9.74
CA SER A 68 0.03 11.11 9.12
C SER A 68 0.77 11.26 7.79
N SER A 69 0.88 12.48 7.23
CA SER A 69 1.37 12.70 5.86
C SER A 69 2.84 12.32 5.69
N TYR A 70 3.64 12.38 6.77
CA TYR A 70 5.05 12.02 6.78
C TYR A 70 5.31 10.61 6.25
N GLN A 71 4.35 9.69 6.41
CA GLN A 71 4.44 8.31 5.90
C GLN A 71 4.55 8.25 4.36
N PHE A 72 4.21 9.33 3.66
CA PHE A 72 4.23 9.41 2.20
C PHE A 72 5.31 10.35 1.66
N GLU A 73 6.10 10.98 2.52
CA GLU A 73 7.20 11.87 2.12
C GLU A 73 8.47 11.11 1.76
N MET A 74 8.60 9.88 2.22
CA MET A 74 9.77 9.03 2.04
C MET A 74 9.36 7.67 1.45
N PRO A 75 10.30 6.95 0.81
CA PRO A 75 10.04 5.58 0.36
C PRO A 75 9.59 4.69 1.53
N TYR A 76 8.45 4.03 1.36
CA TYR A 76 7.94 3.05 2.32
C TYR A 76 8.52 1.67 1.98
N ILE A 77 9.70 1.38 2.55
CA ILE A 77 10.42 0.12 2.31
C ILE A 77 10.04 -0.88 3.39
N ILE A 78 9.58 -2.05 2.97
CA ILE A 78 9.27 -3.19 3.83
C ILE A 78 10.20 -4.34 3.43
N ASP A 79 10.80 -4.99 4.41
CA ASP A 79 11.52 -6.25 4.23
C ASP A 79 10.70 -7.41 4.78
N SER A 80 10.18 -8.23 3.88
CA SER A 80 9.42 -9.44 4.20
C SER A 80 10.25 -10.72 4.13
N THR A 81 11.57 -10.65 3.90
CA THR A 81 12.45 -11.82 3.70
C THR A 81 12.30 -12.85 4.81
N GLU A 82 12.22 -12.38 6.05
CA GLU A 82 12.04 -13.24 7.21
C GLU A 82 10.67 -13.93 7.22
N THR A 83 9.61 -13.19 6.88
CA THR A 83 8.25 -13.73 6.84
C THR A 83 8.10 -14.75 5.72
N GLU A 84 8.68 -14.48 4.56
CA GLU A 84 8.68 -15.42 3.43
C GLU A 84 9.41 -16.72 3.78
N ARG A 85 10.58 -16.60 4.44
CA ARG A 85 11.39 -17.75 4.84
C ARG A 85 10.74 -18.60 5.93
N GLU A 86 10.20 -17.98 6.98
CA GLU A 86 9.71 -18.70 8.16
C GLU A 86 8.27 -19.20 8.00
N LEU A 87 7.44 -18.50 7.21
CA LEU A 87 6.03 -18.82 7.05
C LEU A 87 5.70 -19.45 5.68
N ASP A 88 6.70 -19.63 4.80
CA ASP A 88 6.54 -20.17 3.44
C ASP A 88 5.42 -19.46 2.63
N VAL A 89 5.39 -18.13 2.75
CA VAL A 89 4.44 -17.27 2.03
C VAL A 89 5.19 -16.41 1.02
N THR A 90 4.54 -16.06 -0.08
CA THR A 90 5.14 -15.21 -1.12
C THR A 90 4.24 -14.04 -1.48
N VAL A 91 4.86 -13.00 -2.03
CA VAL A 91 4.14 -11.83 -2.56
C VAL A 91 3.17 -12.24 -3.68
N THR A 92 1.99 -11.59 -3.73
CA THR A 92 1.07 -11.74 -4.85
C THR A 92 1.68 -11.08 -6.10
N PRO A 93 1.69 -11.72 -7.28
CA PRO A 93 2.21 -11.10 -8.49
C PRO A 93 1.58 -9.73 -8.76
N TRP A 94 2.42 -8.72 -8.93
CA TRP A 94 2.01 -7.31 -8.97
C TRP A 94 0.90 -7.03 -9.98
N THR A 95 1.05 -7.49 -11.23
CA THR A 95 0.04 -7.28 -12.28
C THR A 95 -1.31 -7.86 -11.89
N GLY A 96 -1.34 -9.05 -11.30
CA GLY A 96 -2.57 -9.68 -10.83
C GLY A 96 -3.25 -8.86 -9.74
N ALA A 97 -2.48 -8.40 -8.74
CA ALA A 97 -2.98 -7.56 -7.66
C ALA A 97 -3.52 -6.21 -8.17
N LEU A 98 -2.81 -5.57 -9.10
CA LEU A 98 -3.18 -4.28 -9.66
C LEU A 98 -4.51 -4.36 -10.44
N ILE A 99 -4.63 -5.33 -11.35
CA ILE A 99 -5.83 -5.47 -12.19
C ILE A 99 -7.04 -5.91 -11.35
N ALA A 100 -6.86 -6.89 -10.45
CA ALA A 100 -7.95 -7.30 -9.57
C ALA A 100 -8.48 -6.13 -8.71
N THR A 101 -7.57 -5.28 -8.21
CA THR A 101 -7.95 -4.08 -7.45
C THR A 101 -8.69 -3.08 -8.33
N ALA A 102 -8.17 -2.76 -9.51
CA ALA A 102 -8.80 -1.80 -10.42
C ALA A 102 -10.22 -2.26 -10.84
N GLU A 103 -10.39 -3.53 -11.17
CA GLU A 103 -11.70 -4.11 -11.49
C GLU A 103 -12.68 -4.02 -10.30
N SER A 104 -12.21 -4.15 -9.06
CA SER A 104 -13.08 -4.01 -7.88
C SER A 104 -13.72 -2.62 -7.77
N TYR A 105 -13.04 -1.56 -8.23
CA TYR A 105 -13.61 -0.21 -8.27
C TYR A 105 -14.56 -0.01 -9.44
N ARG A 106 -14.30 -0.64 -10.59
CA ARG A 106 -15.18 -0.55 -11.77
C ARG A 106 -16.47 -1.33 -11.59
N ASN A 107 -16.43 -2.43 -10.85
CA ASN A 107 -17.59 -3.31 -10.61
C ASN A 107 -18.47 -2.86 -9.45
N LYS A 108 -17.99 -1.95 -8.59
CA LYS A 108 -18.83 -1.27 -7.60
C LYS A 108 -19.69 -0.23 -8.32
N LYS A 109 -20.92 -0.64 -8.68
CA LYS A 109 -22.04 0.28 -8.90
C LYS A 109 -22.52 0.85 -7.57
#